data_AF-G0MDS2-F1
#
_entry.id   AF-G0MDS2-F1
#
_cell.length_a   1.000
_cell.length_b   1.000
_cell.length_c   1.000
_cell.angle_alpha   90.00
_cell.angle_beta   90.00
_cell.angle_gamma   90.00
#
_symmetry.space_group_name_H-M   'P 1'
#
loop_
_entity.id
_entity.type
_entity.pdbx_description
1 polymer ?
#
loop_
_entity_poly.entity_id
_entity_poly.type
_entity_poly.pdbx_seq_one_letter_code
_entity_poly.pdbx_strand_id
1 'polypeptide(L)'
;MTGKPLSYDSLKIVLMHMDPNIRFLLATRVPSLRTTEKIVPLYIHHLSFDHLKMTINNTEYKFGTYRYYDYEVLHQRVLEANQFGGAPYDIDELGFEDRPTYEIVTPGDIQIRGNLDQNLSEMIKTIKVLERRNEFLPISLELGFCNRSKCATYRGHRKKPFSCAQKQIKLVVYRRKMKKKLNEFNAKYNPENIPKPKKTFIQLTISCFGREPIIERVKKGKKKLHDAQKYLASRFFGSRKSELIHVKNFEIVRGQINIRLPKELIFKIDNFQMGSELEMTEERLKEVIREAGHLE
;
A
#
# COMPACT_ATOMS: atom_id res chain seq x y z
N MET A 1 20.45 -24.80 -33.00
CA MET A 1 19.53 -25.96 -32.94
C MET A 1 18.10 -25.45 -32.92
N THR A 2 17.30 -25.75 -33.94
CA THR A 2 15.86 -25.42 -33.95
C THR A 2 15.10 -26.63 -33.43
N GLY A 3 14.92 -26.70 -32.12
CA GLY A 3 14.07 -27.73 -31.50
C GLY A 3 12.61 -27.57 -31.94
N LYS A 4 11.87 -28.68 -32.02
CA LYS A 4 10.44 -28.66 -32.32
C LYS A 4 9.72 -27.83 -31.25
N PRO A 5 8.90 -26.83 -31.63
CA PRO A 5 8.17 -26.02 -30.66
C PRO A 5 7.17 -26.88 -29.89
N LEU A 6 6.94 -26.50 -28.63
CA LEU A 6 5.96 -27.15 -27.77
C LEU A 6 4.56 -27.04 -28.41
N SER A 7 3.75 -28.10 -28.33
CA SER A 7 2.35 -28.02 -28.76
C SER A 7 1.58 -27.01 -27.90
N TYR A 8 0.49 -26.45 -28.44
CA TYR A 8 -0.28 -25.43 -27.72
C TYR A 8 -0.87 -25.93 -26.40
N ASP A 9 -1.34 -27.18 -26.36
CA ASP A 9 -1.92 -27.75 -25.14
C ASP A 9 -0.84 -28.12 -24.11
N SER A 10 0.31 -28.65 -24.56
CA SER A 10 1.46 -28.85 -23.68
C SER A 10 1.95 -27.52 -23.09
N LEU A 11 1.93 -26.43 -23.87
CA LEU A 11 2.27 -25.09 -23.38
C LEU A 11 1.31 -24.61 -22.29
N LYS A 12 0.00 -24.82 -22.46
CA LYS A 12 -0.99 -24.47 -21.42
C LYS A 12 -0.74 -25.22 -20.12
N ILE A 13 -0.48 -26.53 -20.20
CA ILE A 13 -0.21 -27.36 -19.02
C ILE A 13 1.05 -26.88 -18.31
N VAL A 14 2.13 -26.64 -19.06
CA VAL A 14 3.38 -26.12 -18.49
C VAL A 14 3.15 -24.77 -17.80
N LEU A 15 2.45 -23.84 -18.45
CA LEU A 15 2.13 -22.53 -17.85
C LEU A 15 1.24 -22.68 -16.61
N MET A 16 0.32 -23.65 -16.58
CA MET A 16 -0.60 -23.87 -15.45
C MET A 16 0.14 -24.24 -14.16
N HIS A 17 1.16 -25.10 -14.28
CA HIS A 17 1.94 -25.59 -13.14
C HIS A 17 3.21 -24.77 -12.83
N MET A 18 3.49 -23.74 -13.63
CA MET A 18 4.65 -22.89 -13.43
C MET A 18 4.41 -21.86 -12.31
N ASP A 19 5.47 -21.54 -11.56
CA ASP A 19 5.40 -20.49 -10.54
C ASP A 19 4.90 -19.16 -11.15
N PRO A 20 3.92 -18.49 -10.51
CA PRO A 20 3.35 -17.22 -10.95
C PRO A 20 4.40 -16.15 -11.33
N ASN A 21 5.47 -16.01 -10.54
CA ASN A 21 6.47 -14.97 -10.78
C ASN A 21 7.28 -15.25 -12.06
N ILE A 22 7.57 -16.53 -12.33
CA ILE A 22 8.21 -16.94 -13.57
C ILE A 22 7.29 -16.69 -14.76
N ARG A 23 5.99 -16.97 -14.64
CA ARG A 23 5.01 -16.69 -15.70
C ARG A 23 4.95 -15.20 -16.03
N PHE A 24 4.91 -14.33 -15.03
CA PHE A 24 4.87 -12.87 -15.24
C PHE A 24 6.14 -12.36 -15.94
N LEU A 25 7.30 -12.90 -15.56
CA LEU A 25 8.57 -12.58 -16.20
C LEU A 25 8.60 -13.06 -17.66
N LEU A 26 8.18 -14.29 -17.92
CA LEU A 26 8.10 -14.85 -19.27
C LEU A 26 7.17 -14.05 -20.16
N ALA A 27 5.94 -13.76 -19.72
CA ALA A 27 5.00 -12.94 -20.49
C ALA A 27 5.52 -11.52 -20.75
N THR A 28 6.36 -10.99 -19.85
CA THR A 28 7.02 -9.70 -20.04
C THR A 28 8.07 -9.76 -21.14
N ARG A 29 8.94 -10.79 -21.11
CA ARG A 29 10.07 -10.96 -22.04
C ARG A 29 9.67 -11.56 -23.40
N VAL A 30 8.57 -12.31 -23.45
CA VAL A 30 8.09 -13.02 -24.64
C VAL A 30 6.63 -12.60 -24.92
N PRO A 31 6.43 -11.53 -25.71
CA PRO A 31 5.09 -10.98 -25.93
C PRO A 31 4.08 -11.96 -26.55
N SER A 32 4.54 -12.90 -27.38
CA SER A 32 3.69 -13.90 -28.04
C SER A 32 3.00 -14.86 -27.05
N LEU A 33 3.53 -15.01 -25.83
CA LEU A 33 2.94 -15.88 -24.81
C LEU A 33 1.91 -15.17 -23.92
N ARG A 34 1.81 -13.82 -23.98
CA ARG A 34 0.97 -13.04 -23.07
C ARG A 34 -0.49 -13.48 -23.08
N THR A 35 -1.07 -13.68 -24.25
CA THR A 35 -2.48 -14.06 -24.40
C THR A 35 -2.72 -15.45 -23.79
N THR A 36 -1.87 -16.42 -24.09
CA THR A 36 -1.99 -17.79 -23.55
C THR A 36 -1.80 -17.80 -22.04
N GLU A 37 -0.81 -17.07 -21.53
CA GLU A 37 -0.52 -16.94 -20.10
C GLU A 37 -1.73 -16.38 -19.32
N LYS A 38 -2.50 -15.47 -19.92
CA LYS A 38 -3.69 -14.86 -19.30
C LYS A 38 -4.92 -15.77 -19.31
N ILE A 39 -5.05 -16.66 -20.30
CA ILE A 39 -6.17 -17.61 -20.41
C ILE A 39 -5.97 -18.83 -19.50
N VAL A 40 -4.71 -19.19 -19.22
CA VAL A 40 -4.39 -20.31 -18.34
C VAL A 40 -4.64 -19.90 -16.87
N PRO A 41 -5.36 -20.73 -16.08
CA PRO A 41 -5.55 -20.51 -14.65
C PRO A 41 -4.24 -20.19 -13.92
N LEU A 42 -4.30 -19.26 -12.98
CA LEU A 42 -3.21 -18.82 -12.13
C LEU A 42 -3.49 -19.25 -10.70
N TYR A 43 -2.67 -20.18 -10.20
CA TYR A 43 -2.73 -20.65 -8.83
C TYR A 43 -1.62 -20.00 -8.01
N ILE A 44 -1.99 -19.28 -6.97
CA ILE A 44 -1.08 -18.57 -6.06
C ILE A 44 -1.20 -19.21 -4.69
N HIS A 45 -0.08 -19.65 -4.11
CA HIS A 45 -0.09 -20.25 -2.78
C HIS A 45 -0.27 -19.19 -1.69
N HIS A 46 0.41 -18.05 -1.83
CA HIS A 46 0.35 -16.95 -0.88
C HIS A 46 0.34 -15.62 -1.62
N LEU A 47 -0.67 -14.78 -1.36
CA LEU A 47 -0.77 -13.42 -1.87
C LEU A 47 -0.96 -12.50 -0.68
N SER A 48 -0.03 -11.57 -0.48
CA SER A 48 -0.17 -10.57 0.57
C SER A 48 -0.03 -9.14 0.06
N PHE A 49 -0.83 -8.24 0.64
CA PHE A 49 -0.76 -6.82 0.37
C PHE A 49 -0.38 -6.05 1.64
N ASP A 50 0.54 -5.11 1.46
CA ASP A 50 0.97 -4.14 2.46
C ASP A 50 1.15 -2.76 1.80
N HIS A 51 1.46 -1.73 2.58
CA HIS A 51 1.71 -0.37 2.10
C HIS A 51 2.87 -0.37 1.10
N LEU A 52 2.54 -0.07 -0.16
CA LEU A 52 3.47 -0.06 -1.30
C LEU A 52 4.26 -1.37 -1.50
N LYS A 53 3.70 -2.49 -1.02
CA LYS A 53 4.28 -3.82 -1.13
C LYS A 53 3.21 -4.84 -1.52
N MET A 54 3.60 -5.79 -2.36
CA MET A 54 2.80 -6.96 -2.70
C MET A 54 3.71 -8.18 -2.71
N THR A 55 3.29 -9.27 -2.08
CA THR A 55 4.05 -10.52 -2.07
C THR A 55 3.28 -11.60 -2.81
N ILE A 56 3.93 -12.30 -3.71
CA ILE A 56 3.36 -13.44 -4.45
C ILE A 56 4.26 -14.65 -4.21
N ASN A 57 3.73 -15.65 -3.52
CA ASN A 57 4.45 -16.77 -2.95
C ASN A 57 5.61 -16.28 -2.07
N ASN A 58 6.84 -16.47 -2.51
CA ASN A 58 8.07 -16.08 -1.81
C ASN A 58 8.75 -14.84 -2.40
N THR A 59 8.10 -14.16 -3.35
CA THR A 59 8.64 -12.98 -4.04
C THR A 59 7.91 -11.72 -3.61
N GLU A 60 8.64 -10.78 -3.03
CA GLU A 60 8.17 -9.47 -2.62
C GLU A 60 8.44 -8.44 -3.73
N TYR A 61 7.41 -7.65 -4.06
CA TYR A 61 7.46 -6.50 -4.94
C TYR A 61 7.23 -5.24 -4.11
N LYS A 62 8.30 -4.48 -3.85
CA LYS A 62 8.27 -3.27 -3.02
C LYS A 62 8.50 -2.02 -3.86
N PHE A 63 7.68 -1.00 -3.64
CA PHE A 63 7.82 0.31 -4.27
C PHE A 63 8.30 1.36 -3.27
N GLY A 64 9.24 2.21 -3.71
CA GLY A 64 9.70 3.35 -2.93
C GLY A 64 10.24 4.48 -3.80
N THR A 65 10.34 5.67 -3.23
CA THR A 65 11.01 6.81 -3.87
C THR A 65 12.51 6.70 -3.61
N TYR A 66 13.27 6.42 -4.66
CA TYR A 66 14.72 6.56 -4.64
C TYR A 66 15.11 8.02 -4.78
N ARG A 67 15.97 8.50 -3.88
CA ARG A 67 16.43 9.89 -3.81
C ARG A 67 17.86 9.99 -4.31
N TYR A 68 18.06 10.71 -5.41
CA TYR A 68 19.37 10.96 -6.00
C TYR A 68 19.89 12.35 -5.63
N TYR A 69 21.17 12.39 -5.26
CA TYR A 69 21.91 13.59 -4.87
C TYR A 69 23.24 13.61 -5.64
N ASP A 70 23.74 14.79 -5.97
CA ASP A 70 25.00 14.96 -6.74
C ASP A 70 26.26 14.84 -5.90
N TYR A 71 26.14 14.96 -4.57
CA TYR A 71 27.27 15.00 -3.65
C TYR A 71 27.49 13.64 -3.00
N GLU A 72 28.76 13.38 -2.70
CA GLU A 72 29.25 12.12 -2.15
C GLU A 72 28.70 11.82 -0.75
N VAL A 73 28.42 12.86 0.06
CA VAL A 73 27.92 12.71 1.43
C VAL A 73 26.39 12.73 1.45
N LEU A 74 25.79 11.55 1.30
CA LEU A 74 24.36 11.34 1.51
C LEU A 74 24.07 11.18 3.01
N HIS A 75 23.03 11.86 3.50
CA HIS A 75 22.53 11.66 4.86
C HIS A 75 22.24 10.16 5.10
N GLN A 76 22.74 9.58 6.19
CA GLN A 76 22.68 8.13 6.50
C GLN A 76 21.30 7.50 6.23
N ARG A 77 20.23 8.13 6.73
CA ARG A 77 18.83 7.67 6.51
C ARG A 77 18.43 7.59 5.04
N VAL A 78 19.00 8.44 4.18
CA VAL A 78 18.78 8.40 2.73
C VAL A 78 19.44 7.19 2.13
N LEU A 79 20.70 6.92 2.50
CA LEU A 79 21.45 5.75 2.04
C LEU A 79 20.72 4.46 2.40
N GLU A 80 20.38 4.32 3.68
CA GLU A 80 19.64 3.16 4.20
C GLU A 80 18.30 3.03 3.47
N ALA A 81 17.49 4.08 3.40
CA ALA A 81 16.22 4.02 2.70
C ALA A 81 16.38 3.60 1.23
N ASN A 82 17.35 4.17 0.50
CA ASN A 82 17.60 3.83 -0.91
C ASN A 82 18.06 2.38 -1.09
N GLN A 83 18.87 1.84 -0.17
CA GLN A 83 19.31 0.45 -0.15
C GLN A 83 18.13 -0.50 0.15
N PHE A 84 17.24 -0.12 1.08
CA PHE A 84 16.08 -0.91 1.49
C PHE A 84 14.81 -0.63 0.66
N GLY A 85 14.95 -0.27 -0.61
CA GLY A 85 13.81 -0.19 -1.55
C GLY A 85 13.27 1.21 -1.82
N GLY A 86 13.88 2.24 -1.26
CA GLY A 86 13.46 3.64 -1.34
C GLY A 86 12.57 4.08 -0.18
N ALA A 87 12.33 5.38 -0.10
CA ALA A 87 11.40 5.93 0.88
C ALA A 87 9.96 5.47 0.59
N PRO A 88 9.18 4.99 1.57
CA PRO A 88 7.85 4.40 1.37
C PRO A 88 6.74 5.47 1.15
N TYR A 89 7.08 6.55 0.46
CA TYR A 89 6.22 7.69 0.21
C TYR A 89 6.73 8.52 -0.97
N ASP A 90 5.83 9.33 -1.54
CA ASP A 90 6.20 10.32 -2.55
C ASP A 90 6.88 11.52 -1.89
N ILE A 91 7.64 12.29 -2.68
CA ILE A 91 8.36 13.48 -2.22
C ILE A 91 7.84 14.66 -3.04
N ASP A 92 7.48 15.75 -2.37
CA ASP A 92 6.98 16.97 -2.98
C ASP A 92 8.09 17.81 -3.61
N GLU A 93 7.70 18.94 -4.20
CA GLU A 93 8.64 19.86 -4.86
C GLU A 93 9.63 20.51 -3.88
N LEU A 94 9.38 20.48 -2.58
CA LEU A 94 10.24 21.03 -1.55
C LEU A 94 11.20 19.98 -0.95
N GLY A 95 11.01 18.69 -1.28
CA GLY A 95 11.84 17.60 -0.77
C GLY A 95 11.25 16.89 0.44
N PHE A 96 10.00 17.20 0.81
CA PHE A 96 9.30 16.61 1.95
C PHE A 96 8.30 15.55 1.52
N GLU A 97 7.79 14.80 2.49
CA GLU A 97 6.86 13.72 2.24
C GLU A 97 5.51 14.21 1.70
N ASP A 98 5.16 13.75 0.49
CA ASP A 98 3.86 13.97 -0.13
C ASP A 98 2.90 12.82 0.27
N ARG A 99 2.04 13.06 1.27
CA ARG A 99 1.14 12.05 1.87
C ARG A 99 -0.32 11.94 1.32
N PRO A 100 -0.70 12.17 0.05
CA PRO A 100 -2.11 12.06 -0.37
C PRO A 100 -2.50 10.62 -0.79
N THR A 101 -1.56 9.67 -0.78
CA THR A 101 -1.76 8.31 -1.34
C THR A 101 -2.99 7.61 -0.78
N TYR A 102 -3.32 7.77 0.50
CA TYR A 102 -4.49 7.13 1.10
C TYR A 102 -5.84 7.75 0.70
N GLU A 103 -5.88 9.06 0.39
CA GLU A 103 -7.13 9.77 0.04
C GLU A 103 -7.53 9.54 -1.43
N ILE A 104 -6.57 9.24 -2.30
CA ILE A 104 -6.80 8.96 -3.72
C ILE A 104 -7.19 7.50 -3.87
N VAL A 105 -8.44 7.23 -4.28
CA VAL A 105 -8.98 5.90 -4.59
C VAL A 105 -9.43 5.89 -6.05
N THR A 106 -8.99 4.90 -6.81
CA THR A 106 -9.36 4.74 -8.23
C THR A 106 -10.18 3.45 -8.42
N PRO A 107 -10.97 3.32 -9.50
CA PRO A 107 -11.82 2.14 -9.70
C PRO A 107 -11.07 0.81 -9.60
N GLY A 108 -11.59 -0.12 -8.79
CA GLY A 108 -10.94 -1.40 -8.48
C GLY A 108 -10.02 -1.38 -7.25
N ASP A 109 -9.70 -0.20 -6.68
CA ASP A 109 -8.94 -0.14 -5.44
C ASP A 109 -9.80 -0.51 -4.22
N ILE A 110 -9.24 -1.29 -3.30
CA ILE A 110 -9.86 -1.57 -2.01
C ILE A 110 -9.21 -0.66 -0.97
N GLN A 111 -10.00 0.25 -0.40
CA GLN A 111 -9.52 1.10 0.69
C GLN A 111 -9.82 0.45 2.04
N ILE A 112 -8.76 0.18 2.79
CA ILE A 112 -8.79 -0.43 4.12
C ILE A 112 -8.43 0.63 5.14
N ARG A 113 -9.33 0.84 6.11
CA ARG A 113 -9.17 1.85 7.16
C ARG A 113 -8.46 1.24 8.34
N GLY A 114 -7.40 1.89 8.82
CA GLY A 114 -6.80 1.55 10.10
C GLY A 114 -7.62 2.11 11.26
N ASN A 115 -7.43 1.54 12.45
CA ASN A 115 -8.08 2.02 13.66
C ASN A 115 -7.74 3.52 13.89
N LEU A 116 -8.75 4.36 14.04
CA LEU A 116 -8.63 5.82 13.98
C LEU A 116 -7.78 6.39 15.13
N ASP A 117 -7.69 5.66 16.24
CA ASP A 117 -7.10 6.11 17.51
C ASP A 117 -5.56 5.95 17.56
N GLN A 118 -4.99 4.91 16.93
CA GLN A 118 -3.54 4.67 16.95
C GLN A 118 -2.77 5.72 16.13
N ASN A 119 -3.26 6.03 14.92
CA ASN A 119 -2.70 7.07 14.06
C ASN A 119 -2.74 8.47 14.71
N LEU A 120 -3.82 8.77 15.45
CA LEU A 120 -3.93 10.04 16.15
C LEU A 120 -2.99 10.08 17.36
N SER A 121 -2.85 8.97 18.09
CA SER A 121 -1.92 8.83 19.21
C SER A 121 -0.46 9.01 18.78
N GLU A 122 -0.04 8.43 17.65
CA GLU A 122 1.30 8.63 17.10
C GLU A 122 1.52 10.07 16.64
N MET A 123 0.58 10.66 15.88
CA MET A 123 0.65 12.07 15.50
C MET A 123 0.72 12.99 16.73
N ILE A 124 -0.06 12.71 17.78
CA ILE A 124 -0.04 13.44 19.04
C ILE A 124 1.29 13.24 19.78
N LYS A 125 1.86 12.03 19.81
CA LYS A 125 3.18 11.77 20.43
C LYS A 125 4.29 12.52 19.71
N THR A 126 4.28 12.53 18.38
CA THR A 126 5.23 13.33 17.59
C THR A 126 5.06 14.81 17.91
N ILE A 127 3.83 15.32 17.99
CA ILE A 127 3.56 16.70 18.39
C ILE A 127 4.02 16.98 19.83
N LYS A 128 3.81 16.08 20.79
CA LYS A 128 4.32 16.19 22.17
C LYS A 128 5.83 16.23 22.27
N VAL A 129 6.54 15.56 21.37
CA VAL A 129 7.99 15.67 21.25
C VAL A 129 8.38 17.03 20.66
N LEU A 130 7.58 17.57 19.73
CA LEU A 130 7.73 18.91 19.15
C LEU A 130 7.28 20.05 20.10
N GLU A 131 6.46 19.75 21.12
CA GLU A 131 5.90 20.69 22.13
C GLU A 131 6.98 21.31 23.05
N ARG A 132 8.22 20.79 23.07
CA ARG A 132 9.30 21.37 23.91
C ARG A 132 9.80 22.76 23.45
N ARG A 133 9.26 23.33 22.37
CA ARG A 133 9.65 24.66 21.83
C ARG A 133 8.59 25.78 21.93
N ASN A 134 7.58 25.65 22.81
CA ASN A 134 6.79 26.78 23.35
C ASN A 134 5.87 27.61 22.41
N GLU A 135 5.40 27.10 21.26
CA GLU A 135 4.46 27.86 20.39
C GLU A 135 3.03 27.28 20.23
N PHE A 136 2.66 26.17 20.90
CA PHE A 136 1.38 25.47 20.62
C PHE A 136 0.50 25.12 21.83
N LEU A 137 0.63 25.86 22.94
CA LEU A 137 -0.20 25.73 24.15
C LEU A 137 -1.75 25.67 23.93
N PRO A 138 -2.36 26.35 22.93
CA PRO A 138 -3.83 26.35 22.77
C PRO A 138 -4.43 24.99 22.33
N ILE A 139 -3.63 24.09 21.76
CA ILE A 139 -4.12 22.88 21.09
C ILE A 139 -4.38 21.73 22.09
N SER A 140 -3.60 21.67 23.19
CA SER A 140 -3.77 20.65 24.25
C SER A 140 -5.08 20.84 25.03
N LEU A 141 -5.52 22.09 25.19
CA LEU A 141 -6.76 22.47 25.87
C LEU A 141 -8.02 22.07 25.08
N GLU A 142 -8.02 22.21 23.75
CA GLU A 142 -9.13 21.73 22.91
C GLU A 142 -9.22 20.19 22.86
N LEU A 143 -8.09 19.49 22.95
CA LEU A 143 -8.03 18.02 22.93
C LEU A 143 -8.54 17.36 24.23
N GLY A 144 -8.47 18.06 25.36
CA GLY A 144 -9.09 17.63 26.62
C GLY A 144 -10.61 17.47 26.52
N PHE A 145 -11.27 18.21 25.62
CA PHE A 145 -12.72 18.16 25.43
C PHE A 145 -13.20 17.00 24.56
N CYS A 146 -12.43 16.59 23.54
CA CYS A 146 -12.82 15.48 22.67
C CYS A 146 -12.60 14.10 23.31
N ASN A 147 -11.52 13.93 24.10
CA ASN A 147 -11.20 12.67 24.76
C ASN A 147 -11.92 12.45 26.10
N ARG A 148 -12.51 13.49 26.70
CA ARG A 148 -13.35 13.35 27.91
C ARG A 148 -14.77 12.86 27.63
N SER A 149 -15.15 12.73 26.36
CA SER A 149 -16.37 12.03 25.98
C SER A 149 -16.19 10.51 25.99
N LYS A 150 -15.53 9.95 27.03
CA LYS A 150 -15.86 8.58 27.42
C LYS A 150 -17.34 8.62 27.77
N CYS A 151 -18.14 7.76 27.17
CA CYS A 151 -19.48 7.47 27.64
C CYS A 151 -19.34 6.95 29.07
N ALA A 152 -19.31 7.86 30.05
CA ALA A 152 -19.57 7.49 31.41
C ALA A 152 -21.03 7.03 31.42
N THR A 153 -21.24 5.74 31.66
CA THR A 153 -22.53 5.20 32.05
C THR A 153 -22.88 5.79 33.41
N TYR A 154 -23.30 7.06 33.43
CA TYR A 154 -24.03 7.62 34.55
C TYR A 154 -25.48 7.21 34.38
N ARG A 155 -25.99 6.48 35.38
CA ARG A 155 -27.40 6.17 35.53
C ARG A 155 -28.22 7.45 35.39
N GLY A 156 -29.28 7.38 34.58
CA GLY A 156 -30.31 8.39 34.50
C GLY A 156 -29.90 9.64 33.72
N HIS A 157 -30.12 9.62 32.40
CA HIS A 157 -30.73 10.67 31.59
C HIS A 157 -30.32 10.47 30.13
N ARG A 158 -31.30 10.09 29.30
CA ARG A 158 -31.17 9.94 27.85
C ARG A 158 -30.78 11.29 27.22
N LYS A 159 -29.49 11.56 27.02
CA LYS A 159 -29.06 12.48 25.96
C LYS A 159 -28.83 11.66 24.69
N LYS A 160 -29.61 11.97 23.64
CA LYS A 160 -29.52 11.31 22.33
C LYS A 160 -28.05 11.34 21.86
N PRO A 161 -27.47 10.22 21.39
CA PRO A 161 -26.11 10.22 20.89
C PRO A 161 -26.05 11.10 19.64
N PHE A 162 -25.15 12.09 19.64
CA PHE A 162 -24.72 12.76 18.41
C PHE A 162 -24.31 11.69 17.40
N SER A 163 -24.87 11.73 16.19
CA SER A 163 -24.69 10.64 15.21
C SER A 163 -23.21 10.45 14.86
N CYS A 164 -22.77 9.18 14.84
CA CYS A 164 -21.39 8.76 14.58
C CYS A 164 -20.76 9.44 13.34
N ALA A 165 -21.58 9.72 12.32
CA ALA A 165 -21.19 10.40 11.08
C ALA A 165 -20.66 11.84 11.30
N GLN A 166 -21.28 12.63 12.18
CA GLN A 166 -20.86 14.02 12.44
C GLN A 166 -19.50 14.08 13.16
N LYS A 167 -19.20 13.09 14.02
CA LYS A 167 -17.89 12.94 14.67
C LYS A 167 -16.81 12.60 13.66
N GLN A 168 -17.07 11.68 12.73
CA GLN A 168 -16.12 11.30 11.68
C GLN A 168 -15.77 12.48 10.75
N ILE A 169 -16.77 13.28 10.34
CA ILE A 169 -16.54 14.45 9.49
C ILE A 169 -15.63 15.48 10.18
N LYS A 170 -15.90 15.81 11.46
CA LYS A 170 -15.06 16.73 12.23
C LYS A 170 -13.62 16.23 12.38
N LEU A 171 -13.43 14.93 12.60
CA LEU A 171 -12.10 14.30 12.69
C LEU A 171 -11.34 14.36 11.35
N VAL A 172 -12.01 14.14 10.23
CA VAL A 172 -11.39 14.23 8.89
C VAL A 172 -10.91 15.66 8.62
N VAL A 173 -11.74 16.68 8.90
CA VAL A 173 -11.36 18.09 8.76
C VAL A 173 -10.18 18.44 9.66
N TYR A 174 -10.17 17.95 10.89
CA TYR A 174 -9.09 18.18 11.85
C TYR A 174 -7.77 17.53 11.40
N ARG A 175 -7.80 16.28 10.92
CA ARG A 175 -6.61 15.59 10.36
C ARG A 175 -5.99 16.37 9.21
N ARG A 176 -6.82 16.92 8.31
CA ARG A 176 -6.34 17.77 7.21
C ARG A 176 -5.61 19.02 7.72
N LYS A 177 -6.20 19.73 8.70
CA LYS A 177 -5.56 20.90 9.32
C LYS A 177 -4.23 20.56 9.98
N MET A 178 -4.17 19.45 10.72
CA MET A 178 -2.94 19.02 11.42
C MET A 178 -1.83 18.59 10.47
N LYS A 179 -2.19 17.84 9.41
CA LYS A 179 -1.25 17.44 8.37
C LYS A 179 -0.64 18.64 7.66
N LYS A 180 -1.43 19.68 7.39
CA LYS A 180 -0.95 20.94 6.82
C LYS A 180 0.11 21.60 7.72
N LYS A 181 -0.17 21.73 9.02
CA LYS A 181 0.77 22.30 9.99
C LYS A 181 2.06 21.49 10.13
N LEU A 182 1.96 20.15 10.13
CA LEU A 182 3.15 19.28 10.19
C LEU A 182 4.01 19.46 8.94
N ASN A 183 3.40 19.55 7.76
CA ASN A 183 4.11 19.81 6.51
C ASN A 183 4.80 21.19 6.53
N GLU A 184 4.10 22.24 6.99
CA GLU A 184 4.67 23.59 7.15
C GLU A 184 5.85 23.61 8.14
N PHE A 185 5.74 22.89 9.27
CA PHE A 185 6.83 22.73 10.23
C PHE A 185 8.04 22.02 9.62
N ASN A 186 7.81 20.88 8.97
CA ASN A 186 8.87 20.12 8.31
C ASN A 186 9.56 20.97 7.23
N ALA A 187 8.78 21.73 6.45
CA ALA A 187 9.28 22.65 5.45
C ALA A 187 10.12 23.80 6.05
N LYS A 188 9.67 24.36 7.17
CA LYS A 188 10.34 25.49 7.82
C LYS A 188 11.61 25.09 8.57
N TYR A 189 11.60 23.96 9.27
CA TYR A 189 12.64 23.62 10.24
C TYR A 189 13.54 22.46 9.80
N ASN A 190 13.16 21.68 8.78
CA ASN A 190 13.87 20.48 8.31
C ASN A 190 14.59 19.75 9.45
N PRO A 191 13.87 19.20 10.44
CA PRO A 191 14.46 18.75 11.69
C PRO A 191 15.51 17.64 11.51
N GLU A 192 15.49 16.94 10.37
CA GLU A 192 16.45 15.90 10.02
C GLU A 192 17.65 16.43 9.21
N ASN A 193 17.66 17.72 8.87
CA ASN A 193 18.65 18.35 7.98
C ASN A 193 18.85 17.58 6.67
N ILE A 194 17.81 16.92 6.17
CA ILE A 194 17.88 16.18 4.91
C ILE A 194 17.69 17.18 3.78
N PRO A 195 18.69 17.41 2.93
CA PRO A 195 18.55 18.33 1.82
C PRO A 195 17.55 17.79 0.78
N LYS A 196 16.99 18.69 -0.02
CA LYS A 196 16.10 18.32 -1.12
C LYS A 196 16.86 17.47 -2.16
N PRO A 197 16.32 16.32 -2.61
CA PRO A 197 16.95 15.51 -3.64
C PRO A 197 16.96 16.25 -4.99
N LYS A 198 18.04 16.07 -5.75
CA LYS A 198 18.14 16.63 -7.11
C LYS A 198 17.18 15.93 -8.07
N LYS A 199 17.09 14.60 -7.96
CA LYS A 199 16.18 13.79 -8.76
C LYS A 199 15.53 12.73 -7.87
N THR A 200 14.30 12.38 -8.22
CA THR A 200 13.58 11.27 -7.59
C THR A 200 13.19 10.25 -8.65
N PHE A 201 13.17 8.98 -8.25
CA PHE A 201 12.82 7.86 -9.11
C PHE A 201 11.84 6.97 -8.36
N ILE A 202 10.91 6.36 -9.10
CA ILE A 202 10.14 5.22 -8.58
C ILE A 202 11.07 4.01 -8.66
N GLN A 203 11.39 3.43 -7.51
CA GLN A 203 12.15 2.19 -7.41
C GLN A 203 11.19 1.03 -7.17
N LEU A 204 11.26 0.02 -8.02
CA LEU A 204 10.71 -1.31 -7.78
C LEU A 204 11.86 -2.19 -7.30
N THR A 205 11.70 -2.78 -6.11
CA THR A 205 12.65 -3.75 -5.56
C THR A 205 11.95 -5.09 -5.50
N ILE A 206 12.48 -6.07 -6.22
CA ILE A 206 11.97 -7.44 -6.27
C ILE A 206 12.92 -8.31 -5.47
N SER A 207 12.48 -8.79 -4.32
CA SER A 207 13.27 -9.65 -3.44
C SER A 207 12.63 -11.03 -3.33
N CYS A 208 13.46 -12.06 -3.33
CA CYS A 208 13.07 -13.44 -3.09
C CYS A 208 14.06 -14.01 -2.08
N PHE A 209 13.57 -14.82 -1.15
CA PHE A 209 14.44 -15.45 -0.15
C PHE A 209 15.61 -16.20 -0.82
N GLY A 210 16.83 -15.95 -0.34
CA GLY A 210 18.04 -16.58 -0.87
C GLY A 210 18.54 -16.06 -2.23
N ARG A 211 18.00 -14.94 -2.73
CA ARG A 211 18.46 -14.31 -3.98
C ARG A 211 18.76 -12.83 -3.77
N GLU A 212 19.74 -12.33 -4.53
CA GLU A 212 20.01 -10.91 -4.61
C GLU A 212 18.78 -10.14 -5.13
N PRO A 213 18.42 -9.00 -4.52
CA PRO A 213 17.27 -8.23 -4.94
C PRO A 213 17.50 -7.60 -6.31
N ILE A 214 16.48 -7.67 -7.17
CA ILE A 214 16.46 -7.00 -8.46
C ILE A 214 15.89 -5.60 -8.26
N ILE A 215 16.60 -4.59 -8.75
CA ILE A 215 16.19 -3.18 -8.62
C ILE A 215 15.94 -2.60 -10.00
N GLU A 216 14.72 -2.10 -10.22
CA GLU A 216 14.35 -1.32 -11.40
C GLU A 216 13.98 0.10 -10.98
N ARG A 217 14.42 1.10 -11.74
CA ARG A 217 14.17 2.52 -11.45
C ARG A 217 13.60 3.22 -12.66
N VAL A 218 12.54 4.00 -12.44
CA VAL A 218 11.91 4.83 -13.47
C VAL A 218 11.90 6.28 -13.00
N LYS A 219 12.32 7.21 -13.86
CA LYS A 219 12.34 8.64 -13.54
C LYS A 219 10.94 9.09 -13.17
N LYS A 220 10.82 9.79 -12.04
CA LYS A 220 9.55 10.27 -11.52
C LYS A 220 9.05 11.43 -12.39
N GLY A 221 8.10 11.12 -13.28
CA GLY A 221 7.32 12.11 -14.02
C GLY A 221 6.14 12.60 -13.18
N LYS A 222 4.95 12.72 -13.79
CA LYS A 222 3.69 13.00 -13.07
C LYS A 222 3.14 11.80 -12.26
N LYS A 223 3.75 10.62 -12.42
CA LYS A 223 3.32 9.37 -11.80
C LYS A 223 3.83 9.25 -10.37
N LYS A 224 2.97 8.78 -9.47
CA LYS A 224 3.23 8.55 -8.05
C LYS A 224 3.45 7.06 -7.75
N LEU A 225 3.91 6.73 -6.55
CA LEU A 225 4.17 5.33 -6.17
C LEU A 225 2.94 4.42 -6.30
N HIS A 226 1.76 4.95 -5.94
CA HIS A 226 0.51 4.21 -6.05
C HIS A 226 0.11 3.90 -7.50
N ASP A 227 0.48 4.75 -8.47
CA ASP A 227 0.27 4.48 -9.89
C ASP A 227 1.11 3.28 -10.34
N ALA A 228 2.37 3.20 -9.88
CA ALA A 228 3.28 2.11 -10.22
C ALA A 228 2.81 0.78 -9.60
N GLN A 229 2.35 0.81 -8.34
CA GLN A 229 1.74 -0.35 -7.70
C GLN A 229 0.51 -0.84 -8.47
N LYS A 230 -0.40 0.07 -8.84
CA LYS A 230 -1.59 -0.27 -9.63
C LYS A 230 -1.23 -0.82 -11.01
N TYR A 231 -0.21 -0.24 -11.65
CA TYR A 231 0.29 -0.70 -12.94
C TYR A 231 0.79 -2.14 -12.86
N LEU A 232 1.60 -2.48 -11.84
CA LEU A 232 2.13 -3.83 -11.68
C LEU A 232 1.02 -4.85 -11.38
N ALA A 233 0.10 -4.53 -10.46
CA ALA A 233 -1.04 -5.39 -10.17
C ALA A 233 -1.93 -5.60 -11.40
N SER A 234 -2.18 -4.55 -12.18
CA SER A 234 -2.92 -4.65 -13.45
C SER A 234 -2.18 -5.50 -14.48
N ARG A 235 -0.85 -5.45 -14.51
CA ARG A 235 -0.04 -6.28 -15.40
C ARG A 235 -0.08 -7.75 -15.02
N PHE A 236 -0.12 -8.09 -13.73
CA PHE A 236 -0.19 -9.46 -13.26
C PHE A 236 -1.61 -10.05 -13.38
N PHE A 237 -2.61 -9.33 -12.85
CA PHE A 237 -3.96 -9.86 -12.68
C PHE A 237 -4.96 -9.37 -13.72
N GLY A 238 -4.71 -8.21 -14.34
CA GLY A 238 -5.60 -7.64 -15.34
C GLY A 238 -5.70 -8.52 -16.59
N SER A 239 -6.82 -8.35 -17.31
CA SER A 239 -7.15 -9.10 -18.53
C SER A 239 -7.26 -10.61 -18.35
N ARG A 240 -7.39 -11.09 -17.11
CA ARG A 240 -7.76 -12.46 -16.78
C ARG A 240 -9.24 -12.49 -16.42
N LYS A 241 -9.93 -13.58 -16.75
CA LYS A 241 -11.26 -13.82 -16.17
C LYS A 241 -11.10 -14.08 -14.68
N SER A 242 -12.00 -13.53 -13.87
CA SER A 242 -12.02 -13.71 -12.41
C SER A 242 -11.99 -15.18 -11.98
N GLU A 243 -12.61 -16.05 -12.76
CA GLU A 243 -12.67 -17.48 -12.48
C GLU A 243 -11.33 -18.21 -12.55
N LEU A 244 -10.29 -17.57 -13.10
CA LEU A 244 -8.99 -18.15 -13.38
C LEU A 244 -7.92 -17.78 -12.34
N ILE A 245 -8.21 -16.97 -11.33
CA ILE A 245 -7.22 -16.58 -10.31
C ILE A 245 -7.61 -17.20 -8.98
N HIS A 246 -6.84 -18.19 -8.57
CA HIS A 246 -7.02 -18.93 -7.33
C HIS A 246 -5.89 -18.60 -6.36
N VAL A 247 -6.25 -18.28 -5.12
CA VAL A 247 -5.31 -17.87 -4.07
C VAL A 247 -5.58 -18.72 -2.83
N LYS A 248 -4.63 -19.59 -2.48
CA LYS A 248 -4.79 -20.46 -1.32
C LYS A 248 -4.78 -19.68 0.00
N ASN A 249 -3.86 -18.73 0.14
CA ASN A 249 -3.74 -17.87 1.32
C ASN A 249 -3.68 -16.41 0.90
N PHE A 250 -4.69 -15.64 1.27
CA PHE A 250 -4.77 -14.21 1.02
C PHE A 250 -4.58 -13.45 2.34
N GLU A 251 -3.58 -12.57 2.40
CA GLU A 251 -3.24 -11.84 3.63
C GLU A 251 -3.23 -10.33 3.41
N ILE A 252 -3.77 -9.60 4.38
CA ILE A 252 -3.61 -8.14 4.49
C ILE A 252 -2.84 -7.84 5.77
N VAL A 253 -1.62 -7.34 5.60
CA VAL A 253 -0.64 -7.21 6.71
C VAL A 253 -0.94 -5.99 7.58
N ARG A 254 -1.29 -4.83 7.00
CA ARG A 254 -1.44 -3.56 7.74
C ARG A 254 -2.81 -2.90 7.62
N GLY A 255 -3.15 -2.22 8.72
CA GLY A 255 -4.30 -1.35 9.02
C GLY A 255 -4.82 -0.45 7.91
N GLN A 256 -3.97 0.47 7.49
CA GLN A 256 -4.37 1.61 6.69
C GLN A 256 -3.68 1.57 5.32
N ILE A 257 -4.26 0.81 4.39
CA ILE A 257 -3.73 0.67 3.04
C ILE A 257 -4.81 0.83 1.99
N ASN A 258 -4.42 1.33 0.83
CA ASN A 258 -5.22 1.22 -0.38
C ASN A 258 -4.61 0.10 -1.23
N ILE A 259 -5.28 -1.05 -1.28
CA ILE A 259 -4.88 -2.14 -2.16
C ILE A 259 -5.23 -1.74 -3.59
N ARG A 260 -4.20 -1.66 -4.44
CA ARG A 260 -4.34 -1.14 -5.81
C ARG A 260 -4.53 -2.28 -6.80
N LEU A 261 -5.74 -2.44 -7.32
CA LEU A 261 -6.08 -3.54 -8.23
C LEU A 261 -6.74 -3.04 -9.52
N PRO A 262 -6.67 -3.82 -10.60
CA PRO A 262 -7.47 -3.57 -11.80
C PRO A 262 -8.97 -3.69 -11.48
N LYS A 263 -9.78 -2.93 -12.23
CA LYS A 263 -11.24 -2.95 -12.11
C LYS A 263 -11.78 -4.36 -12.42
N GLU A 264 -12.86 -4.76 -11.74
CA GLU A 264 -13.57 -6.05 -11.94
C GLU A 264 -12.74 -7.30 -11.63
N LEU A 265 -11.59 -7.14 -10.96
CA LEU A 265 -10.81 -8.27 -10.48
C LEU A 265 -11.54 -8.96 -9.33
N ILE A 266 -11.59 -10.28 -9.37
CA ILE A 266 -12.08 -11.10 -8.27
C ILE A 266 -11.08 -12.26 -8.09
N PHE A 267 -10.68 -12.50 -6.86
CA PHE A 267 -9.89 -13.64 -6.43
C PHE A 267 -10.82 -14.72 -5.89
N LYS A 268 -10.60 -15.97 -6.31
CA LYS A 268 -11.13 -17.14 -5.60
C LYS A 268 -10.14 -17.47 -4.50
N ILE A 269 -10.56 -17.39 -3.24
CA ILE A 269 -9.65 -17.62 -2.11
C ILE A 269 -10.10 -18.79 -1.24
N ASP A 270 -9.13 -19.51 -0.68
CA ASP A 270 -9.40 -20.60 0.25
C ASP A 270 -9.28 -20.13 1.70
N ASN A 271 -8.20 -19.40 2.03
CA ASN A 271 -7.95 -18.87 3.36
C ASN A 271 -7.72 -17.36 3.33
N PHE A 272 -8.38 -16.63 4.22
CA PHE A 272 -8.21 -15.20 4.41
C PHE A 272 -7.61 -14.90 5.79
N GLN A 273 -6.57 -14.06 5.81
CA GLN A 273 -5.93 -13.59 7.03
C GLN A 273 -5.79 -12.07 7.02
N MET A 274 -5.93 -11.48 8.21
CA MET A 274 -5.89 -10.05 8.39
C MET A 274 -5.15 -9.71 9.67
N GLY A 275 -4.26 -8.71 9.63
CA GLY A 275 -3.58 -8.20 10.82
C GLY A 275 -4.56 -7.73 11.90
N SER A 276 -4.20 -7.92 13.17
CA SER A 276 -5.07 -7.68 14.34
C SER A 276 -5.48 -6.21 14.58
N GLU A 277 -4.86 -5.26 13.87
CA GLU A 277 -5.09 -3.81 14.02
C GLU A 277 -6.18 -3.24 13.08
N LEU A 278 -6.87 -4.13 12.36
CA LEU A 278 -7.73 -3.78 11.23
C LEU A 278 -9.22 -3.71 11.61
N GLU A 279 -9.81 -2.53 11.47
CA GLU A 279 -11.27 -2.35 11.44
C GLU A 279 -11.72 -2.20 9.99
N MET A 280 -12.28 -3.26 9.42
CA MET A 280 -12.76 -3.24 8.04
C MET A 280 -14.18 -3.79 7.96
N THR A 281 -15.00 -3.19 7.10
CA THR A 281 -16.31 -3.75 6.76
C THR A 281 -16.10 -4.89 5.76
N GLU A 282 -16.49 -6.10 6.16
CA GLU A 282 -16.50 -7.33 5.37
C GLU A 282 -17.07 -7.13 3.94
N GLU A 283 -18.04 -6.21 3.82
CA GLU A 283 -18.67 -5.75 2.58
C GLU A 283 -17.69 -5.31 1.49
N ARG A 284 -16.60 -4.61 1.86
CA ARG A 284 -15.60 -4.13 0.87
C ARG A 284 -14.71 -5.23 0.33
N LEU A 285 -14.48 -6.29 1.11
CA LEU A 285 -13.72 -7.43 0.63
C LEU A 285 -14.55 -8.33 -0.29
N LYS A 286 -15.85 -8.45 -0.04
CA LYS A 286 -16.78 -9.20 -0.89
C LYS A 286 -16.81 -8.70 -2.35
N GLU A 287 -16.38 -7.45 -2.60
CA GLU A 287 -16.25 -6.91 -3.96
C GLU A 287 -15.15 -7.59 -4.79
N VAL A 288 -14.10 -8.11 -4.13
CA VAL A 288 -12.89 -8.63 -4.79
C VAL A 288 -12.60 -10.08 -4.40
N ILE A 289 -13.25 -10.59 -3.37
CA ILE A 289 -13.05 -11.95 -2.86
C ILE A 289 -14.33 -12.75 -3.06
N ARG A 290 -14.20 -13.91 -3.71
CA ARG A 290 -15.18 -15.00 -3.64
C ARG A 290 -14.54 -16.12 -2.84
N GLU A 291 -15.12 -16.43 -1.70
CA GLU A 291 -14.76 -17.64 -0.95
C GLU A 291 -15.04 -18.85 -1.84
N ALA A 292 -14.09 -19.77 -1.91
CA ALA A 292 -14.37 -21.07 -2.50
C ALA A 292 -15.47 -21.71 -1.66
N GLY A 293 -16.68 -21.80 -2.21
CA GLY A 293 -17.75 -22.57 -1.58
C GLY A 293 -17.21 -23.96 -1.29
N HIS A 294 -17.41 -24.46 -0.07
CA HIS A 294 -17.18 -25.85 0.26
C HIS A 294 -17.86 -26.68 -0.83
N LEU A 295 -17.06 -27.38 -1.63
CA LEU A 295 -17.54 -28.51 -2.40
C LEU A 295 -17.77 -29.62 -1.38
N GLU A 296 -18.96 -29.63 -0.80
CA GLU A 296 -19.64 -30.84 -0.35
C GLU A 296 -20.90 -31.03 -1.21
#